data_AF-A0A8J5ZWF8-F1
#
_entry.id   AF-A0A8J5ZWF8-F1
#
_cell.length_a   1.000
_cell.length_b   1.000
_cell.length_c   1.000
_cell.angle_alpha   90.00
_cell.angle_beta   90.00
_cell.angle_gamma   90.00
#
_symmetry.space_group_name_H-M   'P 1'
#
loop_
_entity.id
_entity.type
_entity.pdbx_description
1 polymer ?
#
loop_
_entity_poly.entity_id
_entity_poly.type
_entity_poly.pdbx_seq_one_letter_code
_entity_poly.pdbx_strand_id
1 'polypeptide(L)'
;MGDDSELELILSKVRPEVCVHLKPGWTGELPQLRDARRSRDRKVALNCARDWSWERAAFPQRPLSAALDTITSFSLCGGLEVYVVELDWHPEAPGETVVLTCDTDEEDGITWTSDWSSEVLGSGKTLTVQVKEFGDAGQYICHKGSDVLSRLLLLLHKKEDGVWSSDILKGHKELPNKTFLKCEAKNYSGHFTCWWLTAISTDLRFGVKSSKGVSHPRGVTCGPATLSGEKVRVDHREYSKYTVACQEDSACPAAEESLPIEVVVNAVHKLKYENYTSSFFIRDIIKPDPPSNLQLNPLKNSRHVEVSWEYPDTWSTPHSYFSLTFCVQVQEKNMKERKNRICTDTTSANIKCHKDAKVHVQARDRYYSSSWSEWASVSCS
;
A
#
# COMPACT_ATOMS: atom_id res chain seq x y z
N MET A 1 -10.02 45.88 -24.36
CA MET A 1 -9.02 45.03 -25.02
C MET A 1 -7.96 44.72 -24.00
N GLY A 2 -8.09 43.57 -23.35
CA GLY A 2 -7.17 43.04 -22.36
C GLY A 2 -7.56 41.59 -22.16
N ASP A 3 -6.66 40.70 -22.57
CA ASP A 3 -6.83 39.25 -22.71
C ASP A 3 -7.33 38.55 -21.44
N ASP A 4 -8.35 37.72 -21.62
CA ASP A 4 -8.70 36.60 -20.74
C ASP A 4 -7.65 35.51 -20.92
N SER A 5 -6.98 35.16 -19.81
CA SER A 5 -6.14 33.97 -19.71
C SER A 5 -6.88 32.97 -18.81
N GLU A 6 -7.74 32.16 -19.42
CA GLU A 6 -8.44 31.06 -18.75
C GLU A 6 -7.42 29.95 -18.43
N LEU A 7 -7.08 29.81 -17.15
CA LEU A 7 -6.28 28.70 -16.64
C LEU A 7 -7.22 27.48 -16.50
N GLU A 8 -7.17 26.54 -17.44
CA GLU A 8 -7.78 25.23 -17.24
C GLU A 8 -7.09 24.49 -16.09
N LEU A 9 -7.88 24.15 -15.06
CA LEU A 9 -7.42 23.38 -13.90
C LEU A 9 -7.28 21.90 -14.27
N ILE A 10 -6.12 21.30 -13.97
CA ILE A 10 -5.87 19.87 -14.22
C ILE A 10 -6.62 19.04 -13.17
N LEU A 11 -7.77 18.48 -13.56
CA LEU A 11 -8.48 17.47 -12.78
C LEU A 11 -7.65 16.18 -12.70
N SER A 12 -7.41 15.66 -11.49
CA SER A 12 -6.77 14.35 -11.33
C SER A 12 -7.80 13.22 -11.47
N LYS A 13 -7.83 12.57 -12.64
CA LYS A 13 -8.68 11.38 -12.87
C LYS A 13 -8.11 10.18 -12.13
N VAL A 14 -8.81 9.68 -11.11
CA VAL A 14 -8.42 8.45 -10.41
C VAL A 14 -9.17 7.27 -11.01
N ARG A 15 -8.50 6.43 -11.80
CA ARG A 15 -9.10 5.19 -12.31
C ARG A 15 -9.29 4.17 -11.18
N PRO A 16 -10.46 3.53 -11.04
CA PRO A 16 -10.62 2.34 -10.20
C PRO A 16 -10.11 1.11 -10.97
N GLU A 17 -8.94 0.58 -10.63
CA GLU A 17 -8.47 -0.69 -11.22
C GLU A 17 -8.74 -1.89 -10.30
N VAL A 18 -9.20 -2.96 -10.95
CA VAL A 18 -9.38 -4.37 -10.53
C VAL A 18 -10.75 -4.76 -9.94
N CYS A 19 -11.70 -5.07 -10.84
CA CYS A 19 -12.67 -6.13 -10.62
C CYS A 19 -12.10 -7.46 -11.14
N VAL A 20 -11.77 -8.40 -10.24
CA VAL A 20 -11.49 -9.79 -10.64
C VAL A 20 -12.83 -10.48 -10.91
N HIS A 21 -13.18 -10.66 -12.18
CA HIS A 21 -14.20 -11.63 -12.56
C HIS A 21 -13.53 -12.90 -13.09
N LEU A 22 -13.73 -13.99 -12.34
CA LEU A 22 -13.58 -15.37 -12.79
C LEU A 22 -14.36 -15.53 -14.11
N LYS A 23 -13.72 -16.08 -15.15
CA LYS A 23 -14.42 -16.53 -16.37
C LYS A 23 -15.24 -17.80 -16.05
N PRO A 24 -16.55 -17.84 -16.29
CA PRO A 24 -17.24 -19.09 -16.60
C PRO A 24 -17.38 -19.24 -18.13
N GLY A 25 -17.25 -20.48 -18.62
CA GLY A 25 -17.69 -20.84 -19.98
C GLY A 25 -16.58 -21.05 -20.99
N TRP A 26 -15.90 -22.19 -20.90
CA TRP A 26 -15.42 -22.89 -22.09
C TRP A 26 -16.57 -23.71 -22.66
N THR A 27 -16.98 -23.42 -23.89
CA THR A 27 -17.76 -24.34 -24.74
C THR A 27 -16.96 -24.53 -26.03
N GLY A 28 -16.37 -25.71 -26.19
CA GLY A 28 -15.55 -26.07 -27.34
C GLY A 28 -15.19 -27.55 -27.25
N GLU A 29 -15.50 -28.28 -28.31
CA GLU A 29 -15.69 -29.73 -28.39
C GLU A 29 -14.42 -30.60 -28.17
N LEU A 30 -14.67 -31.83 -27.71
CA LEU A 30 -13.73 -32.96 -27.65
C LEU A 30 -13.25 -33.39 -29.05
N PRO A 31 -11.96 -33.74 -29.19
CA PRO A 31 -11.54 -34.76 -30.15
C PRO A 31 -11.14 -36.05 -29.42
N GLN A 32 -11.70 -37.18 -29.85
CA GLN A 32 -11.33 -38.51 -29.36
C GLN A 32 -9.98 -39.01 -29.89
N LEU A 33 -9.25 -39.65 -28.96
CA LEU A 33 -8.16 -40.65 -29.03
C LEU A 33 -7.50 -40.99 -30.39
N ARG A 34 -6.15 -41.09 -30.34
CA ARG A 34 -5.41 -42.32 -30.67
C ARG A 34 -3.97 -42.34 -30.13
N ASP A 35 -3.50 -43.55 -29.88
CA ASP A 35 -2.30 -44.01 -29.17
C ASP A 35 -0.93 -43.45 -29.61
N ALA A 36 -0.03 -43.26 -28.63
CA ALA A 36 1.39 -43.62 -28.75
C ALA A 36 2.03 -43.84 -27.37
N ARG A 37 2.62 -45.03 -27.18
CA ARG A 37 3.31 -45.49 -25.96
C ARG A 37 4.72 -44.89 -25.82
N ARG A 38 5.17 -44.91 -24.55
CA ARG A 38 6.53 -45.22 -24.02
C ARG A 38 7.55 -44.08 -23.81
N SER A 39 7.93 -43.97 -22.52
CA SER A 39 9.31 -44.06 -21.99
C SER A 39 9.98 -42.80 -21.42
N ARG A 40 10.12 -42.81 -20.08
CA ARG A 40 11.26 -42.48 -19.20
C ARG A 40 12.34 -41.45 -19.59
N ASP A 41 12.63 -40.63 -18.57
CA ASP A 41 13.92 -40.08 -18.14
C ASP A 41 14.67 -39.07 -19.03
N ARG A 42 14.78 -37.81 -18.59
CA ARG A 42 16.01 -37.18 -18.05
C ARG A 42 15.89 -35.66 -17.91
N LYS A 43 16.41 -35.15 -16.79
CA LYS A 43 16.84 -33.76 -16.57
C LYS A 43 17.84 -33.34 -17.65
N VAL A 44 17.66 -32.15 -18.24
CA VAL A 44 18.75 -31.22 -18.60
C VAL A 44 18.19 -29.79 -18.53
N ALA A 45 18.74 -28.97 -17.63
CA ALA A 45 18.68 -27.52 -17.74
C ALA A 45 19.87 -27.08 -18.61
N LEU A 46 19.65 -26.20 -19.59
CA LEU A 46 20.69 -25.30 -20.09
C LEU A 46 20.01 -24.12 -20.82
N ASN A 47 20.40 -22.91 -20.41
CA ASN A 47 20.07 -21.63 -21.04
C ASN A 47 20.58 -21.54 -22.47
N CYS A 48 19.89 -20.79 -23.34
CA CYS A 48 20.49 -19.69 -24.10
C CYS A 48 19.43 -18.88 -24.86
N ALA A 49 19.60 -17.57 -24.78
CA ALA A 49 18.88 -16.51 -25.49
C ALA A 49 18.96 -16.63 -27.02
N ARG A 50 18.02 -15.98 -27.71
CA ARG A 50 18.10 -15.39 -29.06
C ARG A 50 16.84 -14.53 -29.26
N ASP A 51 17.00 -13.20 -29.33
CA ASP A 51 17.30 -12.39 -30.53
C ASP A 51 16.02 -11.89 -31.21
N TRP A 52 15.76 -10.59 -31.13
CA TRP A 52 15.02 -9.84 -32.15
C TRP A 52 15.86 -8.62 -32.55
N SER A 53 16.25 -8.63 -33.82
CA SER A 53 17.15 -7.73 -34.51
C SER A 53 16.49 -6.42 -34.93
N TRP A 54 17.26 -5.34 -34.89
CA TRP A 54 16.93 -4.02 -35.43
C TRP A 54 17.33 -3.96 -36.91
N GLU A 55 16.41 -3.56 -37.79
CA GLU A 55 16.75 -3.05 -39.12
C GLU A 55 16.37 -1.57 -39.25
N ARG A 56 17.38 -0.76 -39.57
CA ARG A 56 17.29 0.66 -39.94
C ARG A 56 17.08 0.75 -41.45
N ALA A 57 16.00 1.38 -41.89
CA ALA A 57 15.94 2.03 -43.20
C ALA A 57 15.92 3.55 -43.00
N ALA A 58 16.71 4.26 -43.80
CA ALA A 58 17.05 5.67 -43.58
C ALA A 58 16.67 6.57 -44.77
N PHE A 59 16.28 7.80 -44.41
CA PHE A 59 16.21 9.09 -45.15
C PHE A 59 15.05 9.33 -46.14
N PRO A 60 14.60 10.60 -46.37
CA PRO A 60 15.21 11.87 -45.94
C PRO A 60 14.32 12.87 -45.16
N GLN A 61 15.00 13.84 -44.54
CA GLN A 61 14.48 14.91 -43.69
C GLN A 61 13.76 16.05 -44.45
N ARG A 62 12.72 16.62 -43.83
CA ARG A 62 12.59 18.05 -43.49
C ARG A 62 11.44 18.30 -42.48
N PRO A 63 11.48 19.39 -41.69
CA PRO A 63 10.85 19.47 -40.38
C PRO A 63 9.51 20.22 -40.40
N LEU A 64 8.59 19.88 -39.49
CA LEU A 64 7.63 20.81 -38.89
C LEU A 64 6.83 20.16 -37.77
N SER A 65 6.68 20.96 -36.70
CA SER A 65 5.66 20.94 -35.64
C SER A 65 5.52 19.72 -34.71
N ALA A 66 5.61 20.06 -33.43
CA ALA A 66 5.27 19.26 -32.28
C ALA A 66 3.80 18.82 -32.23
N ALA A 67 3.60 17.81 -31.37
CA ALA A 67 2.38 17.45 -30.63
C ALA A 67 1.61 16.21 -31.12
N LEU A 68 1.24 15.44 -30.09
CA LEU A 68 0.22 14.39 -30.00
C LEU A 68 0.65 12.97 -30.39
N ASP A 69 1.17 12.25 -29.40
CA ASP A 69 1.05 10.79 -29.35
C ASP A 69 0.07 10.38 -28.25
N THR A 70 -1.14 10.08 -28.72
CA THR A 70 -1.85 8.82 -28.50
C THR A 70 -2.18 8.41 -27.04
N ILE A 71 -3.32 8.91 -26.55
CA ILE A 71 -4.02 8.35 -25.39
C ILE A 71 -4.64 7.02 -25.80
N THR A 72 -4.13 5.91 -25.26
CA THR A 72 -4.85 4.62 -25.28
C THR A 72 -5.98 4.69 -24.25
N SER A 73 -7.20 4.95 -24.71
CA SER A 73 -8.41 4.84 -23.89
C SER A 73 -8.81 3.36 -23.78
N PHE A 74 -9.03 2.90 -22.56
CA PHE A 74 -9.75 1.66 -22.29
C PHE A 74 -10.79 1.96 -21.23
N SER A 75 -12.05 1.69 -21.59
CA SER A 75 -13.21 1.80 -20.72
C SER A 75 -13.21 0.64 -19.72
N LEU A 76 -13.38 0.96 -18.43
CA LEU A 76 -13.49 -0.03 -17.36
C LEU A 76 -14.96 -0.30 -17.08
N CYS A 77 -15.27 -1.59 -16.90
CA CYS A 77 -16.57 -2.09 -16.48
C CYS A 77 -17.07 -1.32 -15.25
N GLY A 78 -18.04 -0.41 -15.46
CA GLY A 78 -18.76 0.27 -14.39
C GLY A 78 -18.78 1.80 -14.41
N GLY A 79 -18.60 2.48 -15.56
CA GLY A 79 -19.18 3.80 -15.92
C GLY A 79 -19.22 4.98 -14.93
N LEU A 80 -18.53 4.93 -13.79
CA LEU A 80 -18.50 5.99 -12.76
C LEU A 80 -17.11 6.60 -12.73
N GLU A 81 -17.01 7.85 -13.20
CA GLU A 81 -15.76 8.60 -13.19
C GLU A 81 -15.62 9.34 -11.86
N VAL A 82 -14.45 9.26 -11.21
CA VAL A 82 -14.20 9.88 -9.90
C VAL A 82 -13.23 11.04 -10.05
N TYR A 83 -13.62 12.20 -9.53
CA TYR A 83 -12.85 13.43 -9.52
C TYR A 83 -12.67 13.93 -8.10
N VAL A 84 -11.50 14.49 -7.83
CA VAL A 84 -11.18 15.11 -6.53
C VAL A 84 -10.99 16.61 -6.76
N VAL A 85 -11.78 17.41 -6.05
CA VAL A 85 -11.68 18.87 -6.03
C VAL A 85 -10.91 19.29 -4.78
N GLU A 86 -9.81 20.00 -4.99
CA GLU A 86 -9.00 20.57 -3.92
C GLU A 86 -9.58 21.91 -3.50
N LEU A 87 -9.86 22.10 -2.21
CA LEU A 87 -10.51 23.31 -1.71
C LEU A 87 -9.73 23.90 -0.52
N ASP A 88 -9.52 25.22 -0.54
CA ASP A 88 -9.18 25.96 0.67
C ASP A 88 -10.43 26.09 1.56
N TRP A 89 -10.31 25.73 2.83
CA TRP A 89 -11.42 25.50 3.73
C TRP A 89 -11.45 26.53 4.85
N HIS A 90 -11.99 27.70 4.55
CA HIS A 90 -12.31 28.73 5.52
C HIS A 90 -13.61 29.48 5.12
N PRO A 91 -14.28 30.20 6.02
CA PRO A 91 -15.60 30.78 5.76
C PRO A 91 -15.65 31.71 4.53
N GLU A 92 -14.59 32.48 4.32
CA GLU A 92 -14.45 33.47 3.24
C GLU A 92 -13.92 32.87 1.93
N ALA A 93 -13.63 31.56 1.87
CA ALA A 93 -13.11 30.93 0.66
C ALA A 93 -14.15 31.04 -0.48
N PRO A 94 -13.73 31.39 -1.72
CA PRO A 94 -14.65 31.53 -2.86
C PRO A 94 -15.15 30.18 -3.39
N GLY A 95 -14.52 29.07 -3.01
CA GLY A 95 -14.71 27.76 -3.63
C GLY A 95 -14.02 27.67 -5.00
N GLU A 96 -14.21 26.57 -5.69
CA GLU A 96 -13.61 26.29 -7.00
C GLU A 96 -14.70 26.12 -8.07
N THR A 97 -14.47 26.67 -9.26
CA THR A 97 -15.34 26.47 -10.41
C THR A 97 -14.87 25.25 -11.20
N VAL A 98 -15.74 24.25 -11.34
CA VAL A 98 -15.43 22.99 -12.02
C VAL A 98 -16.35 22.81 -13.23
N VAL A 99 -15.78 22.45 -14.38
CA VAL A 99 -16.53 22.11 -15.59
C VAL A 99 -16.59 20.60 -15.74
N LEU A 100 -17.78 20.04 -15.58
CA LEU A 100 -18.06 18.62 -15.80
C LEU A 100 -18.44 18.40 -17.26
N THR A 101 -17.91 17.34 -17.88
CA THR A 101 -18.25 16.98 -19.26
C THR A 101 -18.92 15.60 -19.26
N CYS A 102 -20.06 15.49 -19.94
CA CYS A 102 -20.75 14.22 -20.09
C CYS A 102 -19.96 13.33 -21.06
N ASP A 103 -19.60 12.12 -20.62
CA ASP A 103 -18.92 11.12 -21.46
C ASP A 103 -19.91 10.50 -22.45
N THR A 104 -20.11 11.18 -23.58
CA THR A 104 -21.03 10.78 -24.65
C THR A 104 -20.62 11.43 -25.98
N ASP A 105 -20.95 10.76 -27.08
CA ASP A 105 -20.85 11.31 -28.44
C ASP A 105 -22.01 12.27 -28.79
N GLU A 106 -23.03 12.32 -27.93
CA GLU A 106 -24.18 13.21 -28.08
C GLU A 106 -23.80 14.66 -27.76
N GLU A 107 -24.30 15.61 -28.55
CA GLU A 107 -24.02 17.04 -28.37
C GLU A 107 -25.23 17.82 -27.82
N ASP A 108 -26.45 17.35 -28.11
CA ASP A 108 -27.68 18.08 -27.83
C ASP A 108 -28.67 17.30 -26.95
N GLY A 109 -29.54 18.04 -26.26
CA GLY A 109 -30.61 17.47 -25.44
C GLY A 109 -30.13 16.83 -24.13
N ILE A 110 -28.92 17.18 -23.70
CA ILE A 110 -28.32 16.69 -22.45
C ILE A 110 -28.79 17.56 -21.29
N THR A 111 -29.21 16.93 -20.20
CA THR A 111 -29.56 17.58 -18.93
C THR A 111 -28.78 16.95 -17.78
N TRP A 112 -28.55 17.73 -16.73
CA TRP A 112 -27.79 17.30 -15.56
C TRP A 112 -28.62 17.31 -14.28
N THR A 113 -28.42 16.31 -13.44
CA THR A 113 -28.97 16.21 -12.08
C THR A 113 -27.87 15.83 -11.08
N SER A 114 -28.15 15.99 -9.78
CA SER A 114 -27.30 15.49 -8.70
C SER A 114 -28.03 14.47 -7.82
N ASP A 115 -27.28 13.72 -7.03
CA ASP A 115 -27.83 12.82 -6.01
C ASP A 115 -28.59 13.55 -4.89
N TRP A 116 -28.29 14.82 -4.66
CA TRP A 116 -28.99 15.66 -3.68
C TRP A 116 -30.32 16.22 -4.19
N SER A 117 -30.48 16.40 -5.51
CA SER A 117 -31.68 16.98 -6.10
C SER A 117 -31.98 16.42 -7.48
N SER A 118 -33.24 16.02 -7.69
CA SER A 118 -33.76 15.64 -9.00
C SER A 118 -34.05 16.85 -9.91
N GLU A 119 -33.83 18.07 -9.44
CA GLU A 119 -33.96 19.27 -10.25
C GLU A 119 -32.85 19.35 -11.30
N VAL A 120 -33.19 19.88 -12.47
CA VAL A 120 -32.21 20.04 -13.56
C VAL A 120 -31.28 21.19 -13.18
N LEU A 121 -30.00 20.84 -12.96
CA LEU A 121 -28.95 21.78 -12.59
C LEU A 121 -28.44 22.59 -13.78
N GLY A 122 -28.52 22.02 -14.97
CA GLY A 122 -28.07 22.64 -16.21
C GLY A 122 -28.34 21.77 -17.43
N SER A 123 -28.05 22.32 -18.60
CA SER A 123 -28.26 21.65 -19.89
C SER A 123 -27.07 21.88 -20.81
N GLY A 124 -26.84 20.93 -21.71
CA GLY A 124 -25.68 20.89 -22.60
C GLY A 124 -24.67 19.81 -22.20
N LYS A 125 -23.69 19.60 -23.09
CA LYS A 125 -22.65 18.58 -22.91
C LYS A 125 -21.77 18.83 -21.68
N THR A 126 -21.60 20.10 -21.31
CA THR A 126 -20.85 20.51 -20.13
C THR A 126 -21.74 21.15 -19.08
N LEU A 127 -21.35 21.02 -17.81
CA LEU A 127 -21.98 21.67 -16.66
C LEU A 127 -20.92 22.38 -15.83
N THR A 128 -21.07 23.68 -15.65
CA THR A 128 -20.21 24.47 -14.76
C THR A 128 -20.83 24.52 -13.36
N VAL A 129 -20.08 24.09 -12.34
CA VAL A 129 -20.54 24.04 -10.95
C VAL A 129 -19.56 24.82 -10.07
N GLN A 130 -20.08 25.63 -9.14
CA GLN A 130 -19.29 26.22 -8.07
C GLN A 130 -19.26 25.26 -6.88
N VAL A 131 -18.08 24.77 -6.51
CA VAL A 131 -17.89 23.80 -5.43
C VAL A 131 -17.26 24.50 -4.24
N LYS A 132 -18.01 24.64 -3.14
CA LYS A 132 -17.53 25.28 -1.90
C LYS A 132 -17.68 24.37 -0.68
N GLU A 133 -18.70 23.53 -0.66
CA GLU A 133 -18.99 22.66 0.48
C GLU A 133 -19.41 21.24 0.07
N PHE A 134 -19.62 20.36 1.05
CA PHE A 134 -19.99 18.96 0.78
C PHE A 134 -21.36 18.79 0.11
N GLY A 135 -22.23 19.81 0.18
CA GLY A 135 -23.50 19.83 -0.56
C GLY A 135 -23.32 20.00 -2.08
N ASP A 136 -22.17 20.53 -2.51
CA ASP A 136 -21.81 20.70 -3.92
C ASP A 136 -20.97 19.52 -4.45
N ALA A 137 -20.69 18.53 -3.59
CA ALA A 137 -20.02 17.30 -3.98
C ALA A 137 -21.06 16.18 -4.17
N GLY A 138 -20.63 14.99 -4.59
CA GLY A 138 -21.55 13.88 -4.78
C GLY A 138 -21.64 13.44 -6.24
N GLN A 139 -22.70 12.70 -6.54
CA GLN A 139 -22.88 12.09 -7.84
C GLN A 139 -23.64 13.03 -8.79
N TYR A 140 -22.95 13.43 -9.87
CA TYR A 140 -23.53 14.16 -10.99
C TYR A 140 -23.87 13.18 -12.11
N ILE A 141 -25.08 13.31 -12.65
CA ILE A 141 -25.60 12.39 -13.65
C ILE A 141 -26.06 13.22 -14.84
N CYS A 142 -25.52 12.90 -16.02
CA CYS A 142 -26.00 13.47 -17.27
C CYS A 142 -26.97 12.50 -17.95
N HIS A 143 -28.04 13.06 -18.50
CA HIS A 143 -29.14 12.33 -19.10
C HIS A 143 -29.46 12.90 -20.48
N LYS A 144 -30.06 12.08 -21.34
CA LYS A 144 -30.75 12.53 -22.54
C LYS A 144 -32.16 11.96 -22.53
N GLY A 145 -33.15 12.83 -22.32
CA GLY A 145 -34.52 12.38 -22.02
C GLY A 145 -34.56 11.58 -20.70
N SER A 146 -35.00 10.33 -20.75
CA SER A 146 -35.02 9.42 -19.60
C SER A 146 -33.72 8.64 -19.39
N ASP A 147 -32.84 8.64 -20.38
CA ASP A 147 -31.70 7.73 -20.42
C ASP A 147 -30.50 8.36 -19.73
N VAL A 148 -29.86 7.59 -18.84
CA VAL A 148 -28.62 8.00 -18.18
C VAL A 148 -27.45 7.75 -19.13
N LEU A 149 -26.71 8.80 -19.45
CA LEU A 149 -25.55 8.73 -20.35
C LEU A 149 -24.27 8.43 -19.59
N SER A 150 -23.97 9.21 -18.55
CA SER A 150 -22.75 9.04 -17.74
C SER A 150 -22.96 9.50 -16.30
N ARG A 151 -22.07 9.05 -15.42
CA ARG A 151 -22.07 9.30 -13.98
C ARG A 151 -20.68 9.76 -13.54
N LEU A 152 -20.62 10.90 -12.87
CA LEU A 152 -19.40 11.47 -12.31
C LEU A 152 -19.57 11.60 -10.79
N LEU A 153 -18.54 11.29 -10.01
CA LEU A 153 -18.50 11.45 -8.56
C LEU A 153 -17.47 12.52 -8.20
N LEU A 154 -17.93 13.61 -7.61
CA LEU A 154 -17.07 14.64 -7.04
C LEU A 154 -16.78 14.34 -5.56
N LEU A 155 -15.49 14.30 -5.21
CA LEU A 155 -14.97 14.20 -3.86
C LEU A 155 -14.22 15.48 -3.50
N LEU A 156 -14.17 15.82 -2.21
CA LEU A 156 -13.49 17.03 -1.72
C LEU A 156 -12.23 16.70 -0.95
N HIS A 157 -11.12 17.32 -1.33
CA HIS A 157 -9.87 17.32 -0.58
C HIS A 157 -9.70 18.67 0.11
N LYS A 158 -9.87 18.68 1.43
CA LYS A 158 -9.87 19.90 2.22
C LYS A 158 -8.46 20.33 2.60
N LYS A 159 -8.18 21.62 2.45
CA LYS A 159 -6.97 22.29 2.94
C LYS A 159 -7.39 23.37 3.94
N GLU A 160 -6.89 23.33 5.17
CA GLU A 160 -7.19 24.30 6.21
C GLU A 160 -5.88 24.93 6.66
N ASP A 161 -5.79 26.27 6.66
CA ASP A 161 -4.57 27.02 6.98
C ASP A 161 -3.33 26.56 6.18
N GLY A 162 -3.54 26.22 4.91
CA GLY A 162 -2.46 25.73 4.04
C GLY A 162 -2.08 24.25 4.24
N VAL A 163 -2.74 23.53 5.15
CA VAL A 163 -2.45 22.13 5.50
C VAL A 163 -3.59 21.22 5.05
N TRP A 164 -3.27 20.13 4.35
CA TRP A 164 -4.27 19.12 3.97
C TRP A 164 -4.85 18.43 5.20
N SER A 165 -6.17 18.26 5.22
CA SER A 165 -6.87 17.64 6.34
C SER A 165 -6.44 16.17 6.54
N SER A 166 -6.38 15.73 7.79
CA SER A 166 -5.93 14.38 8.17
C SER A 166 -6.88 13.73 9.18
N ASP A 167 -8.17 13.81 8.92
CA ASP A 167 -9.23 13.46 9.87
C ASP A 167 -9.63 11.99 9.78
N ILE A 168 -9.42 11.34 8.62
CA ILE A 168 -9.81 9.94 8.41
C ILE A 168 -8.88 8.99 9.16
N LEU A 169 -7.56 9.23 9.11
CA LEU A 169 -6.57 8.38 9.76
C LEU A 169 -6.06 8.97 11.07
N LYS A 170 -5.85 8.08 12.04
CA LYS A 170 -5.21 8.42 13.30
C LYS A 170 -3.69 8.41 13.12
N GLY A 171 -3.08 9.59 13.25
CA GLY A 171 -1.63 9.69 13.31
C GLY A 171 -1.03 9.03 14.54
N HIS A 172 0.08 8.33 14.34
CA HIS A 172 0.92 7.76 15.38
C HIS A 172 1.76 8.87 16.02
N LYS A 173 1.85 8.86 17.36
CA LYS A 173 2.68 9.79 18.12
C LYS A 173 4.11 9.24 18.18
N GLU A 174 4.89 9.46 17.13
CA GLU A 174 6.34 9.26 17.14
C GLU A 174 6.98 10.59 16.71
N LEU A 175 7.81 11.18 17.59
CA LEU A 175 8.49 12.45 17.32
C LEU A 175 9.57 12.26 16.24
N PRO A 176 9.81 13.25 15.35
CA PRO A 176 9.24 14.60 15.31
C PRO A 176 7.99 14.76 14.42
N ASN A 177 7.63 13.78 13.59
CA ASN A 177 6.60 13.91 12.55
C ASN A 177 5.45 12.92 12.75
N LYS A 178 4.21 13.41 12.65
CA LYS A 178 3.00 12.58 12.71
C LYS A 178 2.97 11.62 11.50
N THR A 179 3.19 10.33 11.73
CA THR A 179 3.09 9.29 10.69
C THR A 179 1.73 8.60 10.77
N PHE A 180 1.05 8.44 9.64
CA PHE A 180 -0.28 7.80 9.59
C PHE A 180 -0.20 6.35 9.18
N LEU A 181 0.69 6.08 8.23
CA LEU A 181 1.02 4.75 7.77
C LEU A 181 2.26 4.31 8.53
N LYS A 182 2.22 3.08 9.02
CA LYS A 182 3.43 2.38 9.37
C LYS A 182 3.59 1.21 8.39
N CYS A 183 4.83 0.79 8.14
CA CYS A 183 5.15 -0.36 7.30
C CYS A 183 6.24 -1.21 7.98
N GLU A 184 6.12 -2.53 7.87
CA GLU A 184 7.02 -3.52 8.48
C GLU A 184 7.33 -4.62 7.47
N ALA A 185 8.59 -5.05 7.43
CA ALA A 185 9.07 -6.16 6.62
C ALA A 185 9.74 -7.20 7.52
N LYS A 186 9.41 -8.47 7.34
CA LYS A 186 9.98 -9.56 8.15
C LYS A 186 11.38 -9.96 7.71
N ASN A 187 11.72 -9.68 6.46
CA ASN A 187 12.93 -10.10 5.78
C ASN A 187 13.17 -9.19 4.56
N TYR A 188 14.22 -9.47 3.80
CA TYR A 188 14.62 -8.69 2.61
C TYR A 188 14.03 -9.20 1.29
N SER A 189 12.95 -9.98 1.32
CA SER A 189 12.35 -10.60 0.12
C SER A 189 11.64 -9.62 -0.83
N GLY A 190 11.51 -8.35 -0.46
CA GLY A 190 10.63 -7.40 -1.14
C GLY A 190 9.19 -7.39 -0.62
N HIS A 191 8.83 -8.35 0.25
CA HIS A 191 7.51 -8.40 0.87
C HIS A 191 7.44 -7.54 2.14
N PHE A 192 6.44 -6.68 2.22
CA PHE A 192 6.18 -5.86 3.40
C PHE A 192 4.68 -5.68 3.62
N THR A 193 4.31 -5.27 4.83
CA THR A 193 2.93 -5.00 5.20
C THR A 193 2.84 -3.60 5.79
N CYS A 194 1.91 -2.80 5.27
CA CYS A 194 1.60 -1.49 5.81
C CYS A 194 0.26 -1.54 6.54
N TRP A 195 0.12 -0.70 7.56
CA TRP A 195 -1.10 -0.61 8.35
C TRP A 195 -1.33 0.79 8.87
N TRP A 196 -2.61 1.08 9.12
CA TRP A 196 -3.08 2.36 9.63
C TRP A 196 -4.30 2.16 10.53
N LEU A 197 -4.60 3.21 11.29
CA LEU A 197 -5.66 3.21 12.28
C LEU A 197 -6.72 4.26 11.91
N THR A 198 -7.99 3.93 12.12
CA THR A 198 -9.11 4.86 11.95
C THR A 198 -10.17 4.61 13.02
N ALA A 199 -10.83 5.68 13.45
CA ALA A 199 -11.99 5.59 14.33
C ALA A 199 -13.31 5.43 13.55
N ILE A 200 -13.26 5.53 12.21
CA ILE A 200 -14.43 5.48 11.34
C ILE A 200 -14.74 4.03 11.00
N SER A 201 -16.00 3.63 11.11
CA SER A 201 -16.47 2.26 10.90
C SER A 201 -17.41 2.07 9.70
N THR A 202 -17.95 3.15 9.13
CA THR A 202 -18.94 3.12 8.03
C THR A 202 -18.51 4.01 6.88
N ASP A 203 -19.02 3.73 5.68
CA ASP A 203 -18.82 4.54 4.45
C ASP A 203 -17.37 4.91 4.15
N LEU A 204 -16.46 3.98 4.45
CA LEU A 204 -15.02 4.17 4.34
C LEU A 204 -14.46 3.27 3.24
N ARG A 205 -13.70 3.87 2.32
CA ARG A 205 -13.04 3.16 1.22
C ARG A 205 -11.57 3.53 1.16
N PHE A 206 -10.73 2.55 0.84
CA PHE A 206 -9.30 2.74 0.69
C PHE A 206 -8.84 2.27 -0.69
N GLY A 207 -7.98 3.06 -1.33
CA GLY A 207 -7.23 2.68 -2.51
C GLY A 207 -5.75 2.83 -2.24
N VAL A 208 -4.94 1.81 -2.55
CA VAL A 208 -3.49 1.81 -2.30
C VAL A 208 -2.75 1.87 -3.62
N LYS A 209 -1.80 2.80 -3.74
CA LYS A 209 -0.86 2.90 -4.85
C LYS A 209 0.54 2.78 -4.31
N SER A 210 1.42 2.13 -5.07
CA SER A 210 2.82 1.93 -4.67
C SER A 210 3.75 2.11 -5.86
N SER A 211 4.95 2.61 -5.60
CA SER A 211 5.99 2.78 -6.62
C SER A 211 7.39 2.69 -5.99
N LYS A 212 8.42 2.51 -6.83
CA LYS A 212 9.82 2.52 -6.39
C LYS A 212 10.55 3.66 -7.10
N GLY A 213 10.76 4.76 -6.37
CA GLY A 213 11.25 6.02 -6.92
C GLY A 213 10.30 6.69 -7.92
N VAL A 214 10.56 7.97 -8.19
CA VAL A 214 9.68 8.83 -9.02
C VAL A 214 9.63 8.39 -10.50
N SER A 215 10.67 7.72 -10.99
CA SER A 215 10.82 7.35 -12.41
C SER A 215 10.35 5.94 -12.78
N HIS A 216 10.08 5.05 -11.81
CA HIS A 216 9.69 3.66 -12.05
C HIS A 216 8.37 3.32 -11.36
N PRO A 217 7.23 3.70 -11.96
CA PRO A 217 5.90 3.57 -11.34
C PRO A 217 5.39 2.12 -11.20
N ARG A 218 6.14 1.09 -11.62
CA ARG A 218 5.70 -0.32 -11.63
C ARG A 218 6.67 -1.26 -10.89
N GLY A 219 7.27 -0.79 -9.80
CA GLY A 219 8.21 -1.59 -9.02
C GLY A 219 7.59 -2.40 -7.88
N VAL A 220 6.33 -2.11 -7.51
CA VAL A 220 5.69 -2.67 -6.32
C VAL A 220 4.21 -2.92 -6.57
N THR A 221 3.76 -4.13 -6.25
CA THR A 221 2.36 -4.56 -6.34
C THR A 221 1.76 -4.71 -4.94
N CYS A 222 0.63 -4.06 -4.67
CA CYS A 222 -0.11 -4.18 -3.41
C CYS A 222 -1.44 -4.91 -3.60
N GLY A 223 -1.81 -5.72 -2.61
CA GLY A 223 -3.14 -6.33 -2.53
C GLY A 223 -4.23 -5.34 -2.07
N PRO A 224 -5.48 -5.80 -1.90
CA PRO A 224 -6.55 -4.97 -1.34
C PRO A 224 -6.30 -4.65 0.14
N ALA A 225 -6.71 -3.47 0.57
CA ALA A 225 -6.73 -3.12 1.99
C ALA A 225 -7.78 -3.98 2.72
N THR A 226 -7.38 -4.60 3.83
CA THR A 226 -8.22 -5.52 4.61
C THR A 226 -8.36 -5.03 6.04
N LEU A 227 -9.55 -5.18 6.61
CA LEU A 227 -9.78 -4.90 8.03
C LEU A 227 -9.17 -6.03 8.86
N SER A 228 -8.24 -5.69 9.74
CA SER A 228 -7.74 -6.62 10.75
C SER A 228 -8.81 -6.87 11.80
N GLY A 229 -8.94 -8.12 12.26
CA GLY A 229 -9.80 -8.46 13.42
C GLY A 229 -9.32 -7.84 14.73
N GLU A 230 -8.11 -7.28 14.75
CA GLU A 230 -7.52 -6.59 15.90
C GLU A 230 -8.00 -5.14 15.99
N LYS A 231 -8.63 -4.79 17.12
CA LYS A 231 -8.87 -3.38 17.49
C LYS A 231 -7.74 -2.88 18.37
N VAL A 232 -7.21 -1.70 18.04
CA VAL A 232 -6.11 -1.10 18.78
C VAL A 232 -6.66 0.00 19.68
N ARG A 233 -6.41 -0.11 20.99
CA ARG A 233 -6.82 0.91 21.95
C ARG A 233 -5.71 1.94 22.14
N VAL A 234 -5.98 3.19 21.78
CA VAL A 234 -5.04 4.32 21.91
C VAL A 234 -5.74 5.47 22.62
N ASP A 235 -5.12 6.04 23.66
CA ASP A 235 -5.67 7.17 24.43
C ASP A 235 -7.15 6.96 24.85
N HIS A 236 -7.45 5.76 25.38
CA HIS A 236 -8.79 5.30 25.80
C HIS A 236 -9.84 5.09 24.71
N ARG A 237 -9.55 5.35 23.43
CA ARG A 237 -10.43 5.08 22.28
C ARG A 237 -10.00 3.82 21.53
N GLU A 238 -10.96 3.11 20.97
CA GLU A 238 -10.71 1.97 20.08
C GLU A 238 -10.61 2.46 18.63
N TYR A 239 -9.62 1.93 17.91
CA TYR A 239 -9.42 2.17 16.49
C TYR A 239 -9.43 0.84 15.74
N SER A 240 -10.06 0.86 14.57
CA SER A 240 -9.99 -0.23 13.60
C SER A 240 -8.64 -0.17 12.89
N LYS A 241 -7.97 -1.32 12.77
CA LYS A 241 -6.69 -1.46 12.07
C LYS A 241 -6.93 -2.02 10.69
N TYR A 242 -6.47 -1.31 9.67
CA TYR A 242 -6.46 -1.80 8.28
C TYR A 242 -5.03 -2.17 7.90
N THR A 243 -4.89 -3.22 7.10
CA THR A 243 -3.61 -3.75 6.65
C THR A 243 -3.61 -3.97 5.14
N VAL A 244 -2.47 -3.76 4.51
CA VAL A 244 -2.23 -4.12 3.11
C VAL A 244 -0.87 -4.81 3.00
N ALA A 245 -0.84 -5.92 2.28
CA ALA A 245 0.39 -6.61 1.92
C ALA A 245 0.83 -6.17 0.53
N CYS A 246 2.12 -5.89 0.39
CA CYS A 246 2.74 -5.46 -0.86
C CYS A 246 4.00 -6.27 -1.14
N GLN A 247 4.33 -6.41 -2.42
CA GLN A 247 5.48 -7.14 -2.92
C GLN A 247 6.21 -6.27 -3.94
N GLU A 248 7.51 -6.11 -3.76
CA GLU A 248 8.38 -5.57 -4.80
C GLU A 248 8.56 -6.60 -5.93
N ASP A 249 8.30 -6.20 -7.17
CA ASP A 249 8.22 -7.11 -8.33
C ASP A 249 9.60 -7.70 -8.71
N SER A 250 10.67 -6.91 -8.58
CA SER A 250 12.05 -7.29 -8.90
C SER A 250 12.99 -7.08 -7.72
N ALA A 251 12.66 -7.70 -6.59
CA ALA A 251 13.45 -7.58 -5.37
C ALA A 251 14.83 -8.24 -5.50
N CYS A 252 15.86 -7.53 -5.04
CA CYS A 252 17.23 -8.03 -4.93
C CYS A 252 17.66 -8.00 -3.46
N PRO A 253 17.43 -9.07 -2.67
CA PRO A 253 17.58 -9.03 -1.21
C PRO A 253 18.96 -8.63 -0.68
N ALA A 254 20.03 -8.88 -1.45
CA ALA A 254 21.41 -8.59 -1.08
C ALA A 254 21.95 -7.28 -1.68
N ALA A 255 21.16 -6.59 -2.51
CA ALA A 255 21.58 -5.34 -3.14
C ALA A 255 21.29 -4.16 -2.20
N GLU A 256 22.17 -3.17 -2.22
CA GLU A 256 21.92 -1.91 -1.52
C GLU A 256 20.80 -1.12 -2.23
N GLU A 257 19.79 -0.72 -1.47
CA GLU A 257 18.66 0.05 -2.00
C GLU A 257 19.08 1.51 -2.27
N SER A 258 18.96 1.93 -3.53
CA SER A 258 19.28 3.29 -3.98
C SER A 258 18.06 4.21 -4.08
N LEU A 259 16.85 3.65 -4.21
CA LEU A 259 15.59 4.39 -4.33
C LEU A 259 14.58 3.85 -3.31
N PRO A 260 13.87 4.74 -2.60
CA PRO A 260 12.88 4.32 -1.63
C PRO A 260 11.62 3.79 -2.32
N ILE A 261 10.88 2.99 -1.57
CA ILE A 261 9.51 2.61 -1.91
C ILE A 261 8.59 3.71 -1.39
N GLU A 262 7.67 4.15 -2.25
CA GLU A 262 6.61 5.10 -1.90
C GLU A 262 5.26 4.39 -1.92
N VAL A 263 4.54 4.47 -0.79
CA VAL A 263 3.19 3.94 -0.64
C VAL A 263 2.24 5.11 -0.41
N VAL A 264 1.21 5.22 -1.23
CA VAL A 264 0.15 6.23 -1.14
C VAL A 264 -1.18 5.54 -0.87
N VAL A 265 -1.80 5.87 0.26
CA VAL A 265 -3.14 5.41 0.63
C VAL A 265 -4.13 6.55 0.42
N ASN A 266 -5.03 6.36 -0.54
CA ASN A 266 -6.18 7.22 -0.79
C ASN A 266 -7.32 6.75 0.12
N ALA A 267 -7.84 7.64 0.96
CA ALA A 267 -8.91 7.35 1.90
C ALA A 267 -10.13 8.21 1.55
N VAL A 268 -11.27 7.56 1.38
CA VAL A 268 -12.55 8.22 1.08
C VAL A 268 -13.55 7.88 2.18
N HIS A 269 -14.04 8.90 2.88
CA HIS A 269 -15.12 8.79 3.84
C HIS A 269 -16.29 9.63 3.38
N LYS A 270 -17.40 8.98 2.98
CA LYS A 270 -18.50 9.62 2.25
C LYS A 270 -18.00 10.33 1.00
N LEU A 271 -17.99 11.67 0.99
CA LEU A 271 -17.49 12.51 -0.10
C LEU A 271 -16.16 13.21 0.22
N LYS A 272 -15.59 12.94 1.41
CA LYS A 272 -14.30 13.47 1.81
C LYS A 272 -13.19 12.57 1.30
N TYR A 273 -12.22 13.16 0.62
CA TYR A 273 -11.00 12.51 0.17
C TYR A 273 -9.80 13.03 0.97
N GLU A 274 -8.90 12.13 1.34
CA GLU A 274 -7.58 12.43 1.87
C GLU A 274 -6.57 11.42 1.28
N ASN A 275 -5.31 11.83 1.13
CA ASN A 275 -4.23 10.92 0.79
C ASN A 275 -3.14 10.93 1.87
N TYR A 276 -2.47 9.78 1.99
CA TYR A 276 -1.43 9.56 2.99
C TYR A 276 -0.26 8.87 2.33
N THR A 277 0.92 9.47 2.43
CA THR A 277 2.14 8.97 1.81
C THR A 277 3.13 8.50 2.85
N SER A 278 3.79 7.38 2.57
CA SER A 278 4.95 6.88 3.32
C SER A 278 6.06 6.53 2.34
N SER A 279 7.27 6.94 2.67
CA SER A 279 8.48 6.69 1.86
C SER A 279 9.53 6.06 2.76
N PHE A 280 10.07 4.91 2.36
CA PHE A 280 11.01 4.13 3.17
C PHE A 280 11.86 3.20 2.31
N PHE A 281 12.99 2.75 2.87
CA PHE A 281 13.73 1.58 2.37
C PHE A 281 13.30 0.33 3.14
N ILE A 282 13.36 -0.84 2.52
CA ILE A 282 13.04 -2.11 3.20
C ILE A 282 13.93 -2.29 4.43
N ARG A 283 15.24 -2.01 4.31
CA ARG A 283 16.20 -2.07 5.44
C ARG A 283 15.77 -1.26 6.68
N ASP A 284 15.03 -0.17 6.50
CA ASP A 284 14.58 0.70 7.59
C ASP A 284 13.34 0.16 8.31
N ILE A 285 12.52 -0.62 7.60
CA ILE A 285 11.29 -1.20 8.13
C ILE A 285 11.44 -2.67 8.52
N ILE A 286 12.66 -3.20 8.53
CA ILE A 286 12.92 -4.58 8.96
C ILE A 286 12.56 -4.76 10.45
N LYS A 287 11.68 -5.72 10.70
CA LYS A 287 11.34 -6.25 12.02
C LYS A 287 11.24 -7.79 11.91
N PRO A 288 12.28 -8.54 12.32
CA PRO A 288 12.26 -9.99 12.26
C PRO A 288 11.12 -10.57 13.11
N ASP A 289 10.65 -11.78 12.77
CA ASP A 289 9.83 -12.56 13.69
C ASP A 289 10.66 -12.97 14.94
N PRO A 290 10.00 -13.32 16.07
CA PRO A 290 10.72 -13.76 17.27
C PRO A 290 11.54 -15.04 17.03
N PRO A 291 12.66 -15.23 17.76
CA PRO A 291 13.42 -16.47 17.68
C PRO A 291 12.54 -17.70 17.94
N SER A 292 12.75 -18.76 17.18
CA SER A 292 11.98 -20.00 17.25
C SER A 292 12.65 -21.01 18.19
N ASN A 293 11.91 -22.05 18.59
CA ASN A 293 12.41 -23.22 19.32
C ASN A 293 13.29 -22.88 20.55
N LEU A 294 12.81 -21.99 21.44
CA LEU A 294 13.52 -21.68 22.69
C LEU A 294 13.60 -22.90 23.60
N GLN A 295 14.81 -23.31 23.94
CA GLN A 295 15.10 -24.45 24.81
C GLN A 295 15.99 -24.05 25.97
N LEU A 296 15.77 -24.70 27.12
CA LEU A 296 16.58 -24.55 28.32
C LEU A 296 17.29 -25.87 28.60
N ASN A 297 18.62 -25.83 28.54
CA ASN A 297 19.49 -26.97 28.80
C ASN A 297 20.22 -26.74 30.14
N PRO A 298 19.82 -27.43 31.23
CA PRO A 298 20.44 -27.26 32.53
C PRO A 298 21.89 -27.76 32.54
N LEU A 299 22.83 -26.95 33.01
CA LEU A 299 24.20 -27.41 33.21
C LEU A 299 24.32 -28.17 34.53
N LYS A 300 24.95 -29.34 34.51
CA LYS A 300 25.16 -30.18 35.69
C LYS A 300 25.89 -29.38 36.79
N ASN A 301 25.41 -29.48 38.02
CA ASN A 301 25.99 -28.89 39.24
C ASN A 301 26.10 -27.35 39.24
N SER A 302 25.24 -26.64 38.50
CA SER A 302 25.26 -25.18 38.43
C SER A 302 23.84 -24.61 38.36
N ARG A 303 23.67 -23.36 38.82
CA ARG A 303 22.45 -22.55 38.55
C ARG A 303 22.47 -21.91 37.15
N HIS A 304 23.50 -22.23 36.36
CA HIS A 304 23.59 -21.79 34.98
C HIS A 304 22.80 -22.73 34.07
N VAL A 305 22.08 -22.13 33.15
CA VAL A 305 21.31 -22.80 32.12
C VAL A 305 21.80 -22.26 30.78
N GLU A 306 22.06 -23.15 29.85
CA GLU A 306 22.26 -22.78 28.46
C GLU A 306 20.89 -22.61 27.83
N VAL A 307 20.60 -21.41 27.36
CA VAL A 307 19.41 -21.15 26.55
C VAL A 307 19.84 -21.23 25.10
N SER A 308 19.13 -22.01 24.29
CA SER A 308 19.32 -22.07 22.84
C SER A 308 18.03 -21.73 22.11
N TRP A 309 18.16 -21.20 20.90
CA TRP A 309 17.05 -20.85 20.01
C TRP A 309 17.46 -21.06 18.56
N GLU A 310 16.52 -20.85 17.64
CA GLU A 310 16.76 -20.90 16.20
C GLU A 310 16.42 -19.56 15.54
N TYR A 311 16.90 -19.38 14.32
CA TYR A 311 16.48 -18.27 13.48
C TYR A 311 15.00 -18.44 13.12
N PRO A 312 14.22 -17.35 13.00
CA PRO A 312 12.84 -17.45 12.56
C PRO A 312 12.77 -18.00 11.12
N ASP A 313 11.81 -18.90 10.86
CA ASP A 313 11.65 -19.53 9.52
C ASP A 313 11.39 -18.50 8.41
N THR A 314 10.86 -17.34 8.77
CA THR A 314 10.56 -16.24 7.84
C THR A 314 11.78 -15.38 7.52
N TRP A 315 12.91 -15.54 8.21
CA TRP A 315 14.08 -14.69 7.99
C TRP A 315 14.80 -14.99 6.67
N SER A 316 15.47 -13.99 6.11
CA SER A 316 16.20 -14.14 4.84
C SER A 316 17.31 -15.20 4.95
N THR A 317 17.47 -16.01 3.90
CA THR A 317 18.54 -17.00 3.77
C THR A 317 19.52 -16.62 2.65
N PRO A 318 20.82 -16.96 2.78
CA PRO A 318 21.45 -17.71 3.86
C PRO A 318 21.78 -16.85 5.09
N HIS A 319 21.69 -17.44 6.31
CA HIS A 319 21.97 -16.74 7.58
C HIS A 319 23.43 -16.29 7.74
N SER A 320 24.35 -16.88 6.97
CA SER A 320 25.74 -16.44 6.88
C SER A 320 25.89 -15.04 6.28
N TYR A 321 24.92 -14.61 5.47
CA TYR A 321 24.86 -13.27 4.90
C TYR A 321 23.87 -12.40 5.70
N PHE A 322 22.63 -12.88 5.84
CA PHE A 322 21.59 -12.22 6.63
C PHE A 322 21.70 -12.63 8.09
N SER A 323 22.75 -12.17 8.78
CA SER A 323 22.97 -12.52 10.18
C SER A 323 22.10 -11.69 11.12
N LEU A 324 21.53 -12.34 12.12
CA LEU A 324 20.83 -11.71 13.23
C LEU A 324 21.75 -11.59 14.44
N THR A 325 21.50 -10.55 15.23
CA THR A 325 21.99 -10.44 16.61
C THR A 325 20.81 -10.60 17.56
N PHE A 326 21.06 -11.22 18.71
CA PHE A 326 20.03 -11.57 19.68
C PHE A 326 20.32 -10.88 20.99
N CYS A 327 19.26 -10.51 21.73
CA CYS A 327 19.42 -10.09 23.12
C CYS A 327 18.55 -10.93 24.04
N VAL A 328 19.19 -11.43 25.09
CA VAL A 328 18.60 -12.23 26.15
C VAL A 328 18.38 -11.34 27.37
N GLN A 329 17.20 -11.48 27.99
CA GLN A 329 16.85 -10.80 29.23
C GLN A 329 16.20 -11.79 30.19
N VAL A 330 16.66 -11.79 31.45
CA VAL A 330 16.07 -12.59 32.51
C VAL A 330 15.19 -11.69 33.39
N GLN A 331 13.93 -12.07 33.56
CA GLN A 331 12.97 -11.36 34.39
C GLN A 331 12.63 -12.21 35.62
N GLU A 332 12.97 -11.70 36.80
CA GLU A 332 12.65 -12.33 38.10
C GLU A 332 11.28 -11.84 38.61
N LYS A 333 10.51 -12.71 39.27
CA LYS A 333 9.15 -12.41 39.80
C LYS A 333 9.08 -11.18 40.72
N ASN A 334 10.15 -10.90 41.48
CA ASN A 334 10.15 -9.93 42.58
C ASN A 334 11.01 -8.66 42.33
N MET A 335 11.60 -8.49 41.15
CA MET A 335 12.36 -7.28 40.81
C MET A 335 11.67 -6.46 39.73
N LYS A 336 11.36 -5.19 40.04
CA LYS A 336 11.00 -4.17 39.04
C LYS A 336 12.20 -3.75 38.18
N GLU A 337 13.42 -4.04 38.63
CA GLU A 337 14.65 -3.68 37.92
C GLU A 337 15.01 -4.70 36.85
N ARG A 338 15.08 -4.23 35.60
CA ARG A 338 15.60 -4.95 34.44
C ARG A 338 17.11 -5.18 34.63
N LYS A 339 17.52 -6.34 35.17
CA LYS A 339 18.94 -6.73 35.21
C LYS A 339 19.44 -7.26 33.86
N ASN A 340 20.69 -6.91 33.54
CA ASN A 340 21.57 -7.36 32.46
C ASN A 340 20.90 -7.97 31.21
N ARG A 341 20.76 -7.13 30.18
CA ARG A 341 20.51 -7.57 28.81
C ARG A 341 21.84 -8.04 28.21
N ILE A 342 21.94 -9.31 27.85
CA ILE A 342 23.13 -9.89 27.23
C ILE A 342 22.83 -10.05 25.75
N CYS A 343 23.62 -9.44 24.88
CA CYS A 343 23.44 -9.59 23.45
C CYS A 343 24.56 -10.44 22.85
N THR A 344 24.20 -11.31 21.91
CA THR A 344 25.09 -12.28 21.28
C THR A 344 24.66 -12.51 19.83
N ASP A 345 25.61 -12.88 18.98
CA ASP A 345 25.37 -13.24 17.58
C ASP A 345 25.22 -14.76 17.40
N THR A 346 25.45 -15.54 18.47
CA THR A 346 25.20 -16.98 18.51
C THR A 346 23.75 -17.27 18.83
N THR A 347 23.30 -18.48 18.49
CA THR A 347 21.96 -18.98 18.80
C THR A 347 21.87 -19.66 20.17
N SER A 348 22.82 -19.38 21.06
CA SER A 348 22.79 -19.82 22.44
C SER A 348 23.50 -18.84 23.36
N ALA A 349 23.09 -18.81 24.64
CA ALA A 349 23.72 -18.04 25.68
C ALA A 349 23.63 -18.74 27.04
N ASN A 350 24.70 -18.62 27.83
CA ASN A 350 24.73 -19.09 29.20
C ASN A 350 24.21 -18.01 30.14
N ILE A 351 23.14 -18.30 30.87
CA ILE A 351 22.56 -17.39 31.84
C ILE A 351 22.45 -18.05 33.21
N LYS A 352 22.38 -17.24 34.27
CA LYS A 352 21.91 -17.72 35.57
C LYS A 352 20.40 -17.68 35.56
N CYS A 353 19.77 -18.82 35.82
CA CYS A 353 18.33 -18.85 35.96
C CYS A 353 17.91 -19.20 37.38
N HIS A 354 17.02 -18.36 37.92
CA HIS A 354 16.40 -18.57 39.21
C HIS A 354 15.06 -19.28 39.03
N LYS A 355 14.64 -20.04 40.05
CA LYS A 355 13.32 -20.67 40.07
C LYS A 355 12.24 -19.61 39.86
N ASP A 356 11.26 -19.89 39.01
CA ASP A 356 10.18 -18.98 38.60
C ASP A 356 10.60 -17.75 37.77
N ALA A 357 11.85 -17.65 37.32
CA ALA A 357 12.26 -16.60 36.39
C ALA A 357 11.77 -16.88 34.96
N LYS A 358 11.56 -15.82 34.16
CA LYS A 358 11.29 -15.92 32.73
C LYS A 358 12.46 -15.41 31.93
N VAL A 359 12.88 -16.17 30.94
CA VAL A 359 13.90 -15.78 29.96
C VAL A 359 13.19 -15.28 28.74
N HIS A 360 13.63 -14.13 28.23
CA HIS A 360 13.14 -13.49 27.02
C HIS A 360 14.27 -13.35 26.02
N VAL A 361 14.01 -13.68 24.76
CA VAL A 361 14.96 -13.52 23.65
C VAL A 361 14.27 -12.79 22.50
N GLN A 362 14.96 -11.82 21.92
CA GLN A 362 14.50 -11.10 20.72
C GLN A 362 15.66 -10.98 19.73
N ALA A 363 15.33 -10.80 18.46
CA ALA A 363 16.27 -10.71 17.36
C ALA A 363 16.23 -9.32 16.70
N ARG A 364 17.34 -8.94 16.05
CA ARG A 364 17.45 -7.78 15.17
C ARG A 364 18.48 -8.10 14.09
N ASP A 365 18.39 -7.43 12.94
CA ASP A 365 19.50 -7.41 11.99
C ASP A 365 20.82 -7.02 12.68
N ARG A 366 21.89 -7.75 12.35
CA ARG A 366 23.22 -7.55 12.96
C ARG A 366 23.91 -6.31 12.42
N TYR A 367 23.77 -6.03 11.13
CA TYR A 367 24.53 -5.03 10.40
C TYR A 367 23.76 -3.72 10.23
N TYR A 368 22.44 -3.76 10.37
CA TYR A 368 21.58 -2.58 10.31
C TYR A 368 20.79 -2.38 11.61
N SER A 369 20.63 -1.13 12.03
CA SER A 369 19.90 -0.80 13.26
C SER A 369 18.40 -0.71 13.03
N SER A 370 17.80 -1.82 12.60
CA SER A 370 16.36 -1.95 12.38
C SER A 370 15.59 -2.20 13.68
N SER A 371 14.29 -2.49 13.60
CA SER A 371 13.47 -2.82 14.77
C SER A 371 13.83 -4.18 15.36
N TRP A 372 13.73 -4.29 16.69
CA TRP A 372 13.78 -5.57 17.39
C TRP A 372 12.49 -6.36 17.16
N SER A 373 12.59 -7.69 17.08
CA SER A 373 11.44 -8.59 17.09
C SER A 373 10.65 -8.48 18.38
N GLU A 374 9.43 -9.02 18.39
CA GLU A 374 8.78 -9.33 19.68
C GLU A 374 9.61 -10.36 20.47
N TRP A 375 9.37 -10.42 21.78
CA TRP A 375 10.06 -11.35 22.66
C TRP A 375 9.50 -12.78 22.52
N ALA A 376 10.38 -13.75 22.32
CA ALA A 376 10.09 -15.14 22.62
C ALA A 376 10.45 -15.41 24.09
N SER A 377 9.59 -16.13 24.82
CA SER A 377 9.75 -16.34 26.26
C SER A 377 9.72 -17.81 26.66
N VAL A 378 10.53 -18.19 27.64
CA VAL A 378 10.51 -19.50 28.29
C VAL A 378 10.69 -19.36 29.80
N SER A 379 9.97 -20.17 30.58
CA SER A 379 10.06 -20.15 32.04
C SER A 379 11.13 -21.11 32.53
N CYS A 380 11.92 -20.68 33.51
CA CYS A 380 12.87 -21.56 34.20
C CYS A 380 12.17 -22.41 35.25
N SER A 381 12.46 -23.71 35.19
CA SER A 381 11.93 -24.75 36.09
C SER A 381 12.63 -24.75 37.44
#